data_AF-A0A4R0X9J7-F1
#
_entry.id   AF-A0A4R0X9J7-F1
#
_cell.length_a   1.000
_cell.length_b   1.000
_cell.length_c   1.000
_cell.angle_alpha   90.00
_cell.angle_beta   90.00
_cell.angle_gamma   90.00
#
_symmetry.space_group_name_H-M   'P 1'
#
loop_
_entity.id
_entity.type
_entity.pdbx_description
1 polymer ?
#
loop_
_entity_poly.entity_id
_entity_poly.type
_entity_poly.pdbx_seq_one_letter_code
_entity_poly.pdbx_strand_id
1 'polypeptide(L)'
;MGTGSLVVKDHGIVSAGVGIIVNGALTLAKGMVNTQAIGIYEGATLSGSGTVIAAQGINNNGGTITADGTLIVIGDIDYPPNPSAPMMIVAAHGELQCFGALTDNGTLSLQDHSVASLEAVDPGQTISFDGHHAKLVLRTPGAFAGSISGFKHKDEIVVEADVTGIALAGDVLTVQGLGSTVIAQLQITGTLPTFHLQQGFPGVITAA
;
A
#
# COMPACT_ATOMS: atom_id res chain seq x y z
N MET A 1 -13.60 6.89 27.66
CA MET A 1 -14.34 6.42 26.45
C MET A 1 -14.22 4.91 26.40
N GLY A 2 -15.31 4.19 26.13
CA GLY A 2 -15.25 2.73 26.03
C GLY A 2 -14.56 2.29 24.74
N THR A 3 -13.76 1.23 24.81
CA THR A 3 -13.23 0.56 23.62
C THR A 3 -14.14 -0.62 23.27
N GLY A 4 -14.37 -0.84 21.98
CA GLY A 4 -15.20 -1.93 21.47
C GLY A 4 -14.60 -2.47 20.18
N SER A 5 -14.89 -3.74 19.88
CA SER A 5 -14.49 -4.38 18.63
C SER A 5 -15.71 -4.65 17.76
N LEU A 6 -15.58 -4.40 16.46
CA LEU A 6 -16.55 -4.77 15.45
C LEU A 6 -15.92 -5.79 14.51
N VAL A 7 -16.62 -6.90 14.28
CA VAL A 7 -16.20 -7.91 13.31
C VAL A 7 -17.29 -8.08 12.26
N VAL A 8 -16.90 -7.88 10.99
CA VAL A 8 -17.79 -7.98 9.83
C VAL A 8 -17.42 -9.24 9.05
N LYS A 9 -18.21 -10.30 9.19
CA LYS A 9 -17.95 -11.62 8.60
C LYS A 9 -18.97 -12.00 7.53
N ASP A 10 -18.62 -13.01 6.73
CA ASP A 10 -19.56 -13.78 5.91
C ASP A 10 -20.38 -12.92 4.94
N HIS A 11 -19.72 -11.96 4.28
CA HIS A 11 -20.36 -10.96 3.39
C HIS A 11 -21.30 -9.99 4.11
N GLY A 12 -21.19 -9.88 5.44
CA GLY A 12 -21.85 -8.84 6.21
C GLY A 12 -21.47 -7.44 5.71
N ILE A 13 -22.43 -6.52 5.80
CA ILE A 13 -22.25 -5.14 5.34
C ILE A 13 -22.54 -4.20 6.50
N VAL A 14 -21.60 -3.30 6.77
CA VAL A 14 -21.80 -2.13 7.62
C VAL A 14 -21.88 -0.92 6.71
N SER A 15 -23.04 -0.26 6.68
CA SER A 15 -23.25 0.96 5.90
C SER A 15 -23.56 2.13 6.82
N ALA A 16 -22.76 3.19 6.76
CA ALA A 16 -22.98 4.41 7.53
C ALA A 16 -22.94 5.63 6.60
N GLY A 17 -23.97 6.48 6.64
CA GLY A 17 -23.98 7.77 5.91
C GLY A 17 -23.12 8.86 6.57
N VAL A 18 -22.27 8.48 7.52
CA VAL A 18 -21.42 9.34 8.35
C VAL A 18 -20.05 8.66 8.52
N GLY A 19 -19.06 9.35 9.08
CA GLY A 19 -17.77 8.74 9.40
C GLY A 19 -17.83 7.68 10.52
N ILE A 20 -17.01 6.64 10.41
CA ILE A 20 -16.81 5.62 11.45
C ILE A 20 -15.51 5.92 12.19
N ILE A 21 -15.57 5.90 13.53
CA ILE A 21 -14.39 6.01 14.39
C ILE A 21 -14.02 4.63 14.91
N VAL A 22 -12.78 4.21 14.67
CA VAL A 22 -12.20 2.96 15.15
C VAL A 22 -11.27 3.29 16.32
N ASN A 23 -11.70 2.91 17.53
CA ASN A 23 -10.97 3.07 18.80
C ASN A 23 -10.62 1.71 19.45
N GLY A 24 -10.74 0.63 18.68
CA GLY A 24 -10.51 -0.75 19.10
C GLY A 24 -10.14 -1.58 17.88
N ALA A 25 -10.78 -2.73 17.67
CA ALA A 25 -10.56 -3.52 16.46
C ALA A 25 -11.76 -3.42 15.51
N LEU A 26 -11.50 -3.10 14.24
CA LEU A 26 -12.41 -3.32 13.12
C LEU A 26 -11.82 -4.44 12.26
N THR A 27 -12.42 -5.63 12.33
CA THR A 27 -11.93 -6.80 11.58
C THR A 27 -12.91 -7.20 10.49
N LEU A 28 -12.42 -7.35 9.26
CA LEU A 28 -13.18 -7.90 8.14
C LEU A 28 -12.81 -9.36 7.89
N ALA A 29 -13.80 -10.21 7.66
CA ALA A 29 -13.59 -11.58 7.17
C ALA A 29 -14.52 -11.81 5.98
N LYS A 30 -14.09 -11.34 4.81
CA LYS A 30 -14.86 -11.25 3.55
C LYS A 30 -16.10 -10.34 3.67
N GLY A 31 -16.06 -9.38 4.59
CA GLY A 31 -17.13 -8.40 4.81
C GLY A 31 -16.92 -7.11 4.03
N MET A 32 -17.90 -6.19 4.11
CA MET A 32 -17.81 -4.84 3.57
C MET A 32 -18.13 -3.78 4.60
N VAL A 33 -17.35 -2.71 4.61
CA VAL A 33 -17.67 -1.45 5.30
C VAL A 33 -17.81 -0.37 4.23
N ASN A 34 -18.98 0.27 4.16
CA ASN A 34 -19.26 1.39 3.27
C ASN A 34 -19.65 2.61 4.11
N THR A 35 -18.82 3.65 4.05
CA THR A 35 -18.93 4.80 4.94
C THR A 35 -18.47 6.08 4.25
N GLN A 36 -18.83 7.23 4.82
CA GLN A 36 -18.34 8.51 4.34
C GLN A 36 -16.83 8.67 4.59
N ALA A 37 -16.35 8.29 5.78
CA ALA A 37 -14.94 8.37 6.18
C ALA A 37 -14.63 7.31 7.25
N ILE A 38 -13.36 7.01 7.46
CA ILE A 38 -12.89 6.22 8.61
C ILE A 38 -11.80 6.98 9.35
N GLY A 39 -11.92 7.12 10.67
CA GLY A 39 -10.83 7.55 11.54
C GLY A 39 -10.31 6.38 12.36
N ILE A 40 -9.04 6.01 12.21
CA ILE A 40 -8.39 4.96 12.99
C ILE A 40 -7.46 5.65 13.99
N TYR A 41 -7.74 5.52 15.28
CA TYR A 41 -6.98 6.19 16.33
C TYR A 41 -5.83 5.35 16.85
N GLU A 42 -4.95 5.98 17.61
CA GLU A 42 -3.82 5.33 18.26
C GLU A 42 -4.22 4.06 19.03
N GLY A 43 -3.51 2.96 18.77
CA GLY A 43 -3.77 1.65 19.34
C GLY A 43 -4.97 0.89 18.75
N ALA A 44 -5.72 1.50 17.83
CA ALA A 44 -6.80 0.85 17.11
C ALA A 44 -6.28 0.12 15.85
N THR A 45 -7.08 -0.84 15.38
CA THR A 45 -6.73 -1.68 14.24
C THR A 45 -7.87 -1.77 13.23
N LEU A 46 -7.53 -1.66 11.95
CA LEU A 46 -8.34 -2.15 10.84
C LEU A 46 -7.61 -3.37 10.25
N SER A 47 -8.20 -4.55 10.35
CA SER A 47 -7.54 -5.77 9.88
C SER A 47 -8.45 -6.69 9.10
N GLY A 48 -7.88 -7.61 8.33
CA GLY A 48 -8.61 -8.74 7.79
C GLY A 48 -8.56 -8.86 6.27
N SER A 49 -9.64 -9.47 5.75
CA SER A 49 -9.96 -9.57 4.33
C SER A 49 -11.36 -9.03 4.06
N GLY A 50 -11.57 -8.31 2.97
CA GLY A 50 -12.84 -7.69 2.63
C GLY A 50 -12.69 -6.37 1.88
N THR A 51 -13.73 -5.55 1.90
CA THR A 51 -13.76 -4.27 1.20
C THR A 51 -14.10 -3.13 2.16
N VAL A 52 -13.31 -2.07 2.11
CA VAL A 52 -13.56 -0.81 2.80
C VAL A 52 -13.75 0.27 1.76
N ILE A 53 -14.90 0.93 1.79
CA ILE A 53 -15.22 2.10 0.97
C ILE A 53 -15.35 3.27 1.93
N ALA A 54 -14.43 4.23 1.83
CA ALA A 54 -14.45 5.46 2.61
C ALA A 54 -14.34 6.64 1.63
N ALA A 55 -15.49 7.20 1.23
CA ALA A 55 -15.56 8.16 0.12
C ALA A 55 -14.75 9.46 0.33
N GLN A 56 -14.51 9.84 1.58
CA GLN A 56 -13.67 10.97 1.99
C GLN A 56 -12.32 10.51 2.57
N GLY A 57 -11.96 9.25 2.38
CA GLY A 57 -10.70 8.67 2.83
C GLY A 57 -10.72 8.11 4.24
N ILE A 58 -9.55 7.60 4.62
CA ILE A 58 -9.21 7.00 5.90
C ILE A 58 -8.14 7.86 6.54
N ASN A 59 -8.41 8.41 7.71
CA ASN A 59 -7.40 9.08 8.52
C ASN A 59 -6.84 8.08 9.55
N ASN A 60 -5.62 7.61 9.34
CA ASN A 60 -4.93 6.71 10.26
C ASN A 60 -4.04 7.50 11.24
N ASN A 61 -4.66 8.00 12.31
CA ASN A 61 -4.05 8.82 13.33
C ASN A 61 -3.33 7.99 14.41
N GLY A 62 -2.32 7.21 13.99
CA GLY A 62 -1.49 6.37 14.87
C GLY A 62 -2.01 4.94 15.09
N GLY A 63 -3.03 4.52 14.35
CA GLY A 63 -3.50 3.13 14.33
C GLY A 63 -2.69 2.23 13.39
N THR A 64 -3.15 0.99 13.24
CA THR A 64 -2.54 0.00 12.33
C THR A 64 -3.58 -0.55 11.35
N ILE A 65 -3.20 -0.60 10.08
CA ILE A 65 -3.98 -1.27 9.04
C ILE A 65 -3.26 -2.56 8.66
N THR A 66 -3.94 -3.70 8.65
CA THR A 66 -3.32 -5.00 8.32
C THR A 66 -4.17 -5.81 7.34
N ALA A 67 -3.62 -6.07 6.15
CA ALA A 67 -4.18 -7.01 5.20
C ALA A 67 -3.62 -8.42 5.48
N ASP A 68 -4.39 -9.27 6.16
CA ASP A 68 -4.05 -10.67 6.46
C ASP A 68 -4.72 -11.69 5.52
N GLY A 69 -5.47 -11.18 4.56
CA GLY A 69 -5.91 -11.81 3.33
C GLY A 69 -6.07 -10.71 2.27
N THR A 70 -7.01 -10.86 1.33
CA THR A 70 -7.29 -9.79 0.36
C THR A 70 -8.12 -8.67 1.01
N LEU A 71 -7.50 -7.51 1.23
CA LEU A 71 -8.13 -6.27 1.68
C LEU A 71 -8.16 -5.25 0.54
N ILE A 72 -9.37 -4.82 0.18
CA ILE A 72 -9.59 -3.78 -0.82
C ILE A 72 -9.99 -2.50 -0.09
N VAL A 73 -9.28 -1.42 -0.36
CA VAL A 73 -9.56 -0.09 0.19
C VAL A 73 -9.85 0.87 -0.96
N ILE A 74 -10.98 1.57 -0.87
CA ILE A 74 -11.41 2.59 -1.83
C ILE A 74 -11.53 3.92 -1.08
N GLY A 75 -10.72 4.89 -1.49
CA GLY A 75 -10.50 6.17 -0.80
C GLY A 75 -9.04 6.34 -0.38
N ASP A 76 -8.63 7.60 -0.24
CA ASP A 76 -7.27 7.96 0.19
C ASP A 76 -7.00 7.50 1.62
N ILE A 77 -5.73 7.26 1.96
CA ILE A 77 -5.31 6.88 3.30
C ILE A 77 -4.26 7.89 3.76
N ASP A 78 -4.70 8.72 4.70
CA ASP A 78 -3.91 9.79 5.28
C ASP A 78 -3.22 9.30 6.55
N TYR A 79 -1.94 9.61 6.65
CA TYR A 79 -1.08 9.27 7.77
C TYR A 79 -0.53 10.56 8.39
N PRO A 80 -1.36 11.29 9.15
CA PRO A 80 -0.94 12.57 9.71
C PRO A 80 0.31 12.38 10.60
N PRO A 81 1.19 13.39 10.69
CA PRO A 81 2.46 13.28 11.39
C PRO A 81 2.25 13.02 12.90
N ASN A 82 2.27 11.75 13.28
CA ASN A 82 2.21 11.25 14.65
C ASN A 82 3.58 10.64 15.02
N PRO A 83 4.11 10.86 16.24
CA PRO A 83 5.37 10.27 16.71
C PRO A 83 5.44 8.73 16.68
N SER A 84 4.30 8.04 16.64
CA SER A 84 4.23 6.60 16.38
C SER A 84 3.97 6.40 14.89
N ALA A 85 5.01 6.08 14.11
CA ALA A 85 4.92 5.95 12.65
C ALA A 85 3.74 5.02 12.28
N PRO A 86 2.65 5.56 11.72
CA PRO A 86 1.49 4.76 11.43
C PRO A 86 1.87 3.77 10.32
N MET A 87 1.45 2.53 10.55
CA MET A 87 1.95 1.40 9.78
C MET A 87 0.78 0.72 9.09
N MET A 88 0.97 0.48 7.80
CA MET A 88 0.19 -0.52 7.09
C MET A 88 1.06 -1.74 6.87
N ILE A 89 0.47 -2.91 7.07
CA ILE A 89 1.15 -4.19 6.93
C ILE A 89 0.34 -5.03 5.95
N VAL A 90 0.97 -5.47 4.86
CA VAL A 90 0.46 -6.61 4.10
C VAL A 90 1.13 -7.84 4.67
N ALA A 91 0.37 -8.62 5.44
CA ALA A 91 0.90 -9.79 6.14
C ALA A 91 1.37 -10.85 5.13
N ALA A 92 2.07 -11.88 5.63
CA ALA A 92 2.55 -12.95 4.76
C ALA A 92 1.40 -13.60 3.99
N HIS A 93 1.55 -13.74 2.67
CA HIS A 93 0.51 -14.18 1.74
C HIS A 93 -0.78 -13.31 1.70
N GLY A 94 -0.76 -12.13 2.32
CA GLY A 94 -1.83 -11.15 2.26
C GLY A 94 -1.80 -10.35 0.94
N GLU A 95 -2.92 -9.69 0.65
CA GLU A 95 -3.04 -8.83 -0.52
C GLU A 95 -3.74 -7.53 -0.15
N LEU A 96 -3.14 -6.40 -0.50
CA LEU A 96 -3.75 -5.10 -0.41
C LEU A 96 -4.01 -4.56 -1.82
N GLN A 97 -5.24 -4.07 -2.04
CA GLN A 97 -5.56 -3.25 -3.21
C GLN A 97 -6.07 -1.89 -2.73
N CYS A 98 -5.29 -0.83 -2.97
CA CYS A 98 -5.63 0.53 -2.58
C CYS A 98 -6.01 1.35 -3.83
N PHE A 99 -7.30 1.67 -3.94
CA PHE A 99 -7.88 2.54 -4.96
C PHE A 99 -8.04 3.96 -4.39
N GLY A 100 -6.89 4.59 -4.16
CA GLY A 100 -6.74 5.90 -3.53
C GLY A 100 -5.24 6.19 -3.33
N ALA A 101 -4.92 7.40 -2.91
CA ALA A 101 -3.56 7.79 -2.59
C ALA A 101 -3.16 7.39 -1.16
N LEU A 102 -1.92 6.97 -0.97
CA LEU A 102 -1.28 6.97 0.34
C LEU A 102 -0.62 8.34 0.54
N THR A 103 -1.09 9.13 1.50
CA THR A 103 -0.68 10.54 1.66
C THR A 103 0.05 10.78 2.97
N ASP A 104 0.66 11.96 3.12
CA ASP A 104 1.44 12.35 4.31
C ASP A 104 2.65 11.41 4.57
N ASN A 105 2.81 10.89 5.80
CA ASN A 105 4.03 10.21 6.23
C ASN A 105 3.71 8.85 6.87
N GLY A 106 4.28 7.79 6.33
CA GLY A 106 3.98 6.44 6.82
C GLY A 106 4.86 5.37 6.19
N THR A 107 4.64 4.14 6.64
CA THR A 107 5.29 2.97 6.05
C THR A 107 4.27 1.90 5.72
N LEU A 108 4.31 1.43 4.47
CA LEU A 108 3.67 0.18 4.07
C LEU A 108 4.71 -0.94 4.09
N SER A 109 4.56 -1.87 5.01
CA SER A 109 5.40 -3.05 5.15
C SER A 109 4.83 -4.22 4.35
N LEU A 110 5.64 -4.77 3.43
CA LEU A 110 5.33 -5.95 2.64
C LEU A 110 6.06 -7.17 3.23
N GLN A 111 5.29 -8.14 3.73
CA GLN A 111 5.81 -9.38 4.31
C GLN A 111 5.94 -10.49 3.25
N ASP A 112 6.36 -11.70 3.66
CA ASP A 112 6.66 -12.82 2.75
C ASP A 112 5.51 -13.12 1.79
N HIS A 113 5.80 -13.17 0.49
CA HIS A 113 4.81 -13.43 -0.59
C HIS A 113 3.59 -12.51 -0.58
N SER A 114 3.67 -11.36 0.09
CA SER A 114 2.60 -10.38 0.11
C SER A 114 2.52 -9.61 -1.20
N VAL A 115 1.34 -9.05 -1.49
CA VAL A 115 1.10 -8.23 -2.67
C VAL A 115 0.45 -6.92 -2.26
N ALA A 116 1.01 -5.79 -2.66
CA ALA A 116 0.35 -4.49 -2.57
C ALA A 116 0.16 -3.91 -3.97
N SER A 117 -1.07 -3.54 -4.30
CA SER A 117 -1.42 -2.85 -5.52
C SER A 117 -1.91 -1.44 -5.21
N LEU A 118 -1.17 -0.43 -5.66
CA LEU A 118 -1.33 0.95 -5.23
C LEU A 118 -1.58 1.87 -6.43
N GLU A 119 -2.54 2.78 -6.26
CA GLU A 119 -2.87 3.80 -7.27
C GLU A 119 -1.87 4.97 -7.24
N ALA A 120 -1.63 5.57 -6.08
CA ALA A 120 -0.74 6.72 -5.90
C ALA A 120 -0.05 6.68 -4.53
N VAL A 121 1.17 7.22 -4.44
CA VAL A 121 1.99 7.21 -3.23
C VAL A 121 2.72 8.55 -3.10
N ASP A 122 2.48 9.28 -2.01
CA ASP A 122 3.09 10.59 -1.76
C ASP A 122 4.57 10.51 -1.32
N PRO A 123 5.32 11.62 -1.41
CA PRO A 123 6.75 11.66 -1.08
C PRO A 123 7.13 11.28 0.35
N GLY A 124 6.24 11.47 1.32
CA GLY A 124 6.50 11.11 2.73
C GLY A 124 6.29 9.63 3.04
N GLN A 125 5.83 8.83 2.07
CA GLN A 125 5.57 7.41 2.23
C GLN A 125 6.80 6.56 1.90
N THR A 126 6.98 5.48 2.65
CA THR A 126 7.96 4.43 2.37
C THR A 126 7.26 3.10 2.16
N ILE A 127 7.53 2.43 1.04
CA ILE A 127 7.14 1.04 0.82
C ILE A 127 8.33 0.14 1.17
N SER A 128 8.22 -0.64 2.25
CA SER A 128 9.29 -1.50 2.74
C SER A 128 9.08 -2.95 2.38
N PHE A 129 10.06 -3.56 1.72
CA PHE A 129 10.14 -4.99 1.45
C PHE A 129 10.78 -5.72 2.64
N ASP A 130 9.98 -5.95 3.67
CA ASP A 130 10.45 -6.55 4.92
C ASP A 130 10.56 -8.08 4.79
N GLY A 131 9.62 -8.71 4.08
CA GLY A 131 9.63 -10.14 3.77
C GLY A 131 10.40 -10.52 2.51
N HIS A 132 10.18 -11.74 2.03
CA HIS A 132 10.76 -12.32 0.81
C HIS A 132 9.70 -12.61 -0.24
N HIS A 133 10.04 -12.42 -1.53
CA HIS A 133 9.13 -12.62 -2.66
C HIS A 133 7.89 -11.70 -2.58
N ALA A 134 8.05 -10.54 -1.96
CA ALA A 134 6.99 -9.56 -1.89
C ALA A 134 6.84 -8.85 -3.24
N LYS A 135 5.63 -8.36 -3.51
CA LYS A 135 5.25 -7.73 -4.76
C LYS A 135 4.61 -6.38 -4.54
N LEU A 136 5.16 -5.37 -5.17
CA LEU A 136 4.53 -4.05 -5.32
C LEU A 136 4.01 -3.91 -6.75
N VAL A 137 2.75 -3.54 -6.92
CA VAL A 137 2.13 -3.23 -8.20
C VAL A 137 1.80 -1.75 -8.24
N LEU A 138 2.43 -1.03 -9.17
CA LEU A 138 2.20 0.39 -9.43
C LEU A 138 1.17 0.52 -10.55
N ARG A 139 -0.05 0.89 -10.19
CA ARG A 139 -1.18 0.96 -11.13
C ARG A 139 -1.19 2.24 -11.95
N THR A 140 -0.82 3.35 -11.32
CA THR A 140 -0.49 4.60 -11.99
C THR A 140 0.97 4.94 -11.68
N PRO A 141 1.95 4.37 -12.41
CA PRO A 141 3.37 4.51 -12.11
C PRO A 141 3.87 5.95 -11.97
N GLY A 142 3.30 6.88 -12.75
CA GLY A 142 3.65 8.30 -12.70
C GLY A 142 3.15 9.04 -11.44
N ALA A 143 2.27 8.42 -10.65
CA ALA A 143 1.77 8.93 -9.38
C ALA A 143 2.52 8.38 -8.15
N PHE A 144 3.61 7.62 -8.38
CA PHE A 144 4.52 7.20 -7.32
C PHE A 144 5.59 8.27 -7.08
N ALA A 145 5.58 8.88 -5.90
CA ALA A 145 6.57 9.87 -5.47
C ALA A 145 7.26 9.49 -4.16
N GLY A 146 6.83 8.41 -3.50
CA GLY A 146 7.42 7.90 -2.26
C GLY A 146 8.78 7.23 -2.45
N SER A 147 9.23 6.54 -1.41
CA SER A 147 10.47 5.77 -1.41
C SER A 147 10.24 4.28 -1.24
N ILE A 148 11.20 3.48 -1.68
CA ILE A 148 11.22 2.02 -1.56
C ILE A 148 12.43 1.63 -0.72
N SER A 149 12.24 0.77 0.28
CA SER A 149 13.31 0.23 1.12
C SER A 149 13.32 -1.29 1.10
N GLY A 150 14.49 -1.88 1.30
CA GLY A 150 14.63 -3.33 1.53
C GLY A 150 14.41 -4.21 0.30
N PHE A 151 14.25 -3.63 -0.90
CA PHE A 151 14.04 -4.38 -2.15
C PHE A 151 15.21 -5.33 -2.42
N LYS A 152 14.96 -6.64 -2.43
CA LYS A 152 16.00 -7.68 -2.44
C LYS A 152 15.61 -8.87 -3.31
N HIS A 153 16.52 -9.83 -3.41
CA HIS A 153 16.43 -10.99 -4.31
C HIS A 153 15.02 -11.62 -4.33
N LYS A 154 14.44 -11.74 -5.53
CA LYS A 154 13.09 -12.26 -5.85
C LYS A 154 11.89 -11.40 -5.46
N ASP A 155 12.11 -10.21 -4.89
CA ASP A 155 11.03 -9.24 -4.82
C ASP A 155 10.71 -8.68 -6.22
N GLU A 156 9.47 -8.26 -6.40
CA GLU A 156 8.97 -7.75 -7.68
C GLU A 156 8.37 -6.35 -7.52
N ILE A 157 8.70 -5.48 -8.46
CA ILE A 157 7.95 -4.25 -8.74
C ILE A 157 7.31 -4.42 -10.12
N VAL A 158 6.00 -4.54 -10.14
CA VAL A 158 5.19 -4.58 -11.36
C VAL A 158 4.74 -3.17 -11.68
N VAL A 159 4.98 -2.75 -12.91
CA VAL A 159 4.64 -1.42 -13.42
C VAL A 159 3.52 -1.62 -14.44
N GLU A 160 2.29 -1.15 -14.15
CA GLU A 160 1.14 -1.24 -15.05
C GLU A 160 1.22 -0.23 -16.21
N ALA A 161 2.35 -0.25 -16.92
CA ALA A 161 2.62 0.50 -18.13
C ALA A 161 3.51 -0.34 -19.06
N ASP A 162 3.63 0.07 -20.32
CA ASP A 162 4.54 -0.56 -21.27
C ASP A 162 5.97 -0.08 -21.00
N VAL A 163 6.82 -0.99 -20.51
CA VAL A 163 8.19 -0.69 -20.07
C VAL A 163 9.21 -1.18 -21.07
N THR A 164 10.06 -0.28 -21.53
CA THR A 164 11.13 -0.55 -22.51
C THR A 164 12.52 -0.49 -21.89
N GLY A 165 12.70 0.13 -20.73
CA GLY A 165 14.02 0.30 -20.13
C GLY A 165 13.97 0.71 -18.67
N ILE A 166 15.10 0.51 -18.00
CA ILE A 166 15.40 1.04 -16.67
C ILE A 166 16.81 1.61 -16.64
N ALA A 167 17.00 2.66 -15.86
CA ALA A 167 18.30 3.26 -15.62
C ALA A 167 18.41 3.69 -14.16
N LEU A 168 19.50 3.30 -13.50
CA LEU A 168 19.79 3.69 -12.12
C LEU A 168 20.82 4.83 -12.13
N ALA A 169 20.48 5.95 -11.48
CA ALA A 169 21.38 7.07 -11.26
C ALA A 169 21.37 7.44 -9.78
N GLY A 170 22.47 7.18 -9.10
CA GLY A 170 22.50 7.26 -7.64
C GLY A 170 21.52 6.25 -7.03
N ASP A 171 20.54 6.76 -6.31
CA ASP A 171 19.49 6.04 -5.60
C ASP A 171 18.12 6.11 -6.29
N VAL A 172 18.04 6.76 -7.47
CA VAL A 172 16.80 6.87 -8.25
C VAL A 172 16.82 5.90 -9.42
N LEU A 173 15.89 4.94 -9.41
CA LEU A 173 15.61 4.05 -10.53
C LEU A 173 14.59 4.71 -11.46
N THR A 174 15.05 5.14 -12.64
CA THR A 174 14.18 5.68 -13.68
C THR A 174 13.64 4.55 -14.53
N VAL A 175 12.32 4.49 -14.67
CA VAL A 175 11.62 3.51 -15.52
C VAL A 175 11.17 4.22 -16.81
N GLN A 176 11.46 3.60 -17.95
CA GLN A 176 11.24 4.18 -19.27
C GLN A 176 10.19 3.40 -20.07
N GLY A 177 9.31 4.12 -20.77
CA GLY A 177 8.35 3.59 -21.72
C GLY A 177 8.77 3.80 -23.18
N LEU A 178 7.82 3.67 -24.11
CA LEU A 178 8.05 3.89 -25.53
C LEU A 178 8.63 5.29 -25.81
N GLY A 179 9.54 5.39 -26.77
CA GLY A 179 10.18 6.66 -27.14
C GLY A 179 11.04 7.28 -26.03
N SER A 180 11.53 6.49 -25.07
CA SER A 180 12.33 6.95 -23.92
C SER A 180 11.57 7.90 -22.98
N THR A 181 10.24 7.82 -22.95
CA THR A 181 9.41 8.56 -21.99
C THR A 181 9.65 8.06 -20.57
N VAL A 182 9.79 8.97 -19.60
CA VAL A 182 9.88 8.59 -18.19
C VAL A 182 8.46 8.27 -17.70
N ILE A 183 8.25 7.05 -17.21
CA ILE A 183 6.94 6.58 -16.72
C ILE A 183 6.88 6.51 -15.20
N ALA A 184 8.03 6.34 -14.53
CA ALA A 184 8.15 6.41 -13.07
C ALA A 184 9.59 6.74 -12.67
N GLN A 185 9.75 7.33 -11.50
CA GLN A 185 11.03 7.48 -10.82
C GLN A 185 10.88 6.91 -9.42
N LEU A 186 11.61 5.84 -9.13
CA LEU A 186 11.51 5.12 -7.87
C LEU A 186 12.75 5.45 -7.03
N GLN A 187 12.53 6.16 -5.93
CA GLN A 187 13.57 6.44 -4.95
C GLN A 187 13.83 5.16 -4.15
N ILE A 188 14.99 4.54 -4.34
CA ILE A 188 15.40 3.33 -3.62
C ILE A 188 16.30 3.74 -2.46
N THR A 189 16.08 3.20 -1.27
CA THR A 189 16.85 3.53 -0.08
C THR A 189 17.55 2.30 0.48
N GLY A 190 18.71 2.53 1.10
CA GLY A 190 19.55 1.45 1.64
C GLY A 190 20.47 0.82 0.59
N THR A 191 20.67 -0.49 0.67
CA THR A 191 21.53 -1.23 -0.25
C THR A 191 20.84 -1.43 -1.59
N LEU A 192 21.47 -0.94 -2.67
CA LEU A 192 20.95 -1.05 -4.03
C LEU A 192 21.25 -2.44 -4.62
N PRO A 193 20.23 -3.23 -4.99
CA PRO A 193 20.45 -4.50 -5.68
C PRO A 193 20.82 -4.29 -7.15
N THR A 194 21.18 -5.39 -7.83
CA THR A 194 21.21 -5.37 -9.30
C THR A 194 19.79 -5.52 -9.82
N PHE A 195 19.32 -4.56 -10.60
CA PHE A 195 17.98 -4.58 -11.17
C PHE A 195 17.96 -5.32 -12.52
N HIS A 196 16.93 -6.14 -12.70
CA HIS A 196 16.59 -6.77 -13.98
C HIS A 196 15.20 -6.34 -14.40
N LEU A 197 15.03 -6.14 -15.70
CA LEU A 197 13.76 -5.76 -16.30
C LEU A 197 13.30 -6.87 -17.24
N GLN A 198 12.07 -7.35 -17.02
CA GLN A 198 11.26 -7.98 -18.04
C GLN A 198 10.40 -6.90 -18.70
N GLN A 199 10.73 -6.56 -19.95
CA GLN A 199 10.04 -5.55 -20.74
C GLN A 199 8.62 -5.98 -21.14
N GLY A 200 7.79 -5.00 -21.52
CA GLY A 200 6.43 -5.18 -22.03
C GLY A 200 5.37 -4.60 -21.12
N PHE A 201 4.13 -5.11 -21.25
CA PHE A 201 2.97 -4.71 -20.46
C PHE A 201 2.38 -5.90 -19.68
N PRO A 202 2.35 -5.86 -18.33
CA PRO A 202 3.06 -4.90 -17.49
C PRO A 202 4.58 -5.14 -17.54
N GLY A 203 5.37 -4.11 -17.26
CA GLY A 203 6.80 -4.30 -17.01
C GLY A 203 7.03 -4.87 -15.62
N VAL A 204 8.03 -5.75 -15.48
CA VAL A 204 8.39 -6.35 -14.20
C VAL A 204 9.85 -6.09 -13.90
N ILE A 205 10.11 -5.48 -12.75
CA ILE A 205 11.45 -5.21 -12.24
C ILE A 205 11.72 -6.17 -11.08
N THR A 206 12.84 -6.87 -11.12
CA THR A 206 13.28 -7.81 -10.08
C THR A 206 14.70 -7.48 -9.62
N ALA A 207 15.04 -7.84 -8.38
CA ALA A 207 16.40 -7.81 -7.87
C ALA A 207 17.10 -9.17 -8.03
N ALA A 208 18.37 -9.14 -8.47
CA ALA A 208 19.29 -10.29 -8.41
C ALA A 208 20.10 -10.31 -7.12
#